data_AF-A0A7S0RTH8-F1
#
_entry.id   AF-A0A7S0RTH8-F1
#
_cell.length_a   1.000
_cell.length_b   1.000
_cell.length_c   1.000
_cell.angle_alpha   90.00
_cell.angle_beta   90.00
_cell.angle_gamma   90.00
#
_symmetry.space_group_name_H-M   'P 1'
#
loop_
_entity.id
_entity.type
_entity.pdbx_description
1 polymer ?
#
loop_
_entity_poly.entity_id
_entity_poly.type
_entity_poly.pdbx_seq_one_letter_code
_entity_poly.pdbx_strand_id
1 'polypeptide(L)'
;RVALHRGYALVALSSAARNSHKCWHASAPLHHPQDTKDVANAKAIVSTLLPREGLDKVPLYGMGASSGGAFVLVAAMGSVKFAALCSQIMAAPEQLLGDYLAHCEGAAKAKAEGKPHTAQAGLEGDTKREYHPFPPTLFVHMPRDGYTATLVRENVQTLKDKGVAAKEIAVSATPLTPTYLAETCRPEISVEQSQAIFEEFKAKGLIDAKGELTQDPRAANWRDVITQSKTIPGNLHIRMQPDASGISEELNLLWAGHEIISTTTHDMLDWFESVATAAAGAASGGSKASAGAAAGGR
;
A
#
# COMPACT_ATOMS: atom_id res chain seq x y z
N ARG A 1 3.85 15.65 -3.63
CA ARG A 1 4.71 16.53 -4.48
C ARG A 1 5.52 15.72 -5.49
N VAL A 2 6.25 14.68 -5.07
CA VAL A 2 7.04 13.81 -5.97
C VAL A 2 6.25 13.31 -7.19
N ALA A 3 5.08 12.72 -6.98
CA ALA A 3 4.24 12.21 -8.07
C ALA A 3 3.87 13.29 -9.11
N LEU A 4 3.47 14.49 -8.65
CA LEU A 4 3.17 15.62 -9.55
C LEU A 4 4.40 16.05 -10.36
N HIS A 5 5.58 16.11 -9.72
CA HIS A 5 6.83 16.44 -10.43
C HIS A 5 7.22 15.39 -11.47
N ARG A 6 6.79 14.14 -11.28
CA ARG A 6 6.97 13.05 -12.25
C ARG A 6 5.85 12.96 -13.30
N GLY A 7 4.94 13.93 -13.34
CA GLY A 7 3.88 14.00 -14.36
C GLY A 7 2.65 13.15 -14.07
N TYR A 8 2.47 12.64 -12.85
CA TYR A 8 1.27 11.90 -12.49
C TYR A 8 0.08 12.83 -12.27
N ALA A 9 -1.07 12.46 -12.83
CA ALA A 9 -2.37 12.96 -12.35
C ALA A 9 -2.75 12.21 -11.07
N LEU A 10 -3.23 12.94 -10.05
CA LEU A 10 -3.59 12.36 -8.75
C LEU A 10 -5.10 12.38 -8.54
N VAL A 11 -5.67 11.23 -8.22
CA VAL A 11 -7.08 11.06 -7.83
C VAL A 11 -7.12 10.53 -6.41
N ALA A 12 -7.71 11.29 -5.49
CA ALA A 12 -7.94 10.86 -4.12
C ALA A 12 -9.39 10.38 -3.98
N LEU A 13 -9.56 9.12 -3.57
CA LEU A 13 -10.87 8.56 -3.27
C LEU A 13 -11.07 8.41 -1.77
N SER A 14 -12.32 8.52 -1.36
CA SER A 14 -12.73 8.41 0.02
C SER A 14 -13.71 7.26 0.21
N SER A 15 -13.51 6.45 1.27
CA SER A 15 -14.48 5.39 1.60
C SER A 15 -15.87 5.97 1.86
N ALA A 16 -16.91 5.21 1.56
CA ALA A 16 -18.29 5.65 1.80
C ALA A 16 -18.59 5.90 3.29
N ALA A 17 -17.86 5.25 4.19
CA ALA A 17 -18.04 5.33 5.65
C ALA A 17 -17.41 6.59 6.28
N ARG A 18 -17.49 7.75 5.61
CA ARG A 18 -16.87 9.01 6.12
C ARG A 18 -17.48 9.56 7.40
N ASN A 19 -18.75 9.24 7.66
CA ASN A 19 -19.46 9.70 8.86
C ASN A 19 -19.44 8.69 10.01
N SER A 20 -18.65 7.62 9.90
CA SER A 20 -18.51 6.60 10.94
C SER A 20 -17.04 6.24 11.17
N HIS A 21 -16.63 5.00 10.84
CA HIS A 21 -15.30 4.48 11.12
C HIS A 21 -14.23 4.95 10.13
N LYS A 22 -14.60 5.62 9.02
CA LYS A 22 -13.69 6.13 7.97
C LYS A 22 -12.80 5.08 7.29
N CYS A 23 -12.83 3.82 7.72
CA CYS A 23 -12.21 2.70 7.01
C CYS A 23 -12.95 2.35 5.72
N TRP A 24 -12.22 1.70 4.81
CA TRP A 24 -12.81 1.07 3.63
C TRP A 24 -13.49 -0.23 4.00
N HIS A 25 -14.60 -0.54 3.35
CA HIS A 25 -15.20 -1.86 3.41
C HIS A 25 -14.37 -2.81 2.52
N ALA A 26 -13.28 -3.31 3.10
CA ALA A 26 -12.37 -4.27 2.47
C ALA A 26 -12.63 -5.72 2.90
N SER A 27 -13.61 -5.96 3.78
CA SER A 27 -14.16 -7.29 3.99
C SER A 27 -14.77 -7.73 2.68
N ALA A 28 -14.01 -8.51 1.91
CA ALA A 28 -14.60 -9.38 0.92
C ALA A 28 -15.67 -10.18 1.66
N PRO A 29 -16.96 -10.15 1.26
CA PRO A 29 -17.75 -11.34 1.53
C PRO A 29 -16.94 -12.45 0.90
N LEU A 30 -16.72 -13.55 1.63
CA LEU A 30 -15.90 -14.72 1.25
C LEU A 30 -16.27 -15.33 -0.13
N HIS A 31 -17.16 -14.70 -0.89
CA HIS A 31 -17.67 -15.11 -2.19
C HIS A 31 -17.56 -14.02 -3.30
N HIS A 32 -17.57 -12.69 -3.02
CA HIS A 32 -17.54 -11.66 -4.08
C HIS A 32 -16.97 -10.27 -3.69
N PRO A 33 -15.70 -9.97 -4.01
CA PRO A 33 -15.09 -8.62 -3.94
C PRO A 33 -15.85 -7.47 -4.62
N GLN A 34 -16.68 -7.76 -5.63
CA GLN A 34 -17.50 -6.74 -6.31
C GLN A 34 -18.72 -6.29 -5.48
N ASP A 35 -19.06 -7.04 -4.43
CA ASP A 35 -20.27 -6.78 -3.62
C ASP A 35 -20.04 -5.68 -2.57
N THR A 36 -18.79 -5.22 -2.39
CA THR A 36 -18.57 -4.07 -1.50
C THR A 36 -18.98 -2.78 -2.19
N LYS A 37 -19.78 -1.97 -1.49
CA LYS A 37 -20.23 -0.65 -1.97
C LYS A 37 -19.05 0.23 -2.38
N ASP A 38 -17.92 0.13 -1.68
CA ASP A 38 -16.72 0.90 -1.99
C ASP A 38 -16.07 0.47 -3.32
N VAL A 39 -16.00 -0.82 -3.65
CA VAL A 39 -15.44 -1.30 -4.92
C VAL A 39 -16.34 -0.89 -6.09
N ALA A 40 -17.66 -1.04 -5.94
CA ALA A 40 -18.63 -0.61 -6.94
C ALA A 40 -18.56 0.91 -7.19
N ASN A 41 -18.47 1.71 -6.12
CA ASN A 41 -18.33 3.16 -6.22
C ASN A 41 -17.01 3.56 -6.89
N ALA A 42 -15.89 2.96 -6.50
CA ALA A 42 -14.59 3.27 -7.10
C ALA A 42 -14.56 2.93 -8.59
N LYS A 43 -15.13 1.78 -8.99
CA LYS A 43 -15.31 1.43 -10.40
C LYS A 43 -16.10 2.51 -11.14
N ALA A 44 -17.26 2.89 -10.63
CA ALA A 44 -18.11 3.91 -11.25
C ALA A 44 -17.41 5.27 -11.37
N ILE A 45 -16.67 5.68 -10.32
CA ILE A 45 -15.90 6.92 -10.31
C ILE A 45 -14.80 6.87 -11.36
N VAL A 46 -13.98 5.81 -11.39
CA VAL A 46 -12.88 5.65 -12.36
C VAL A 46 -13.41 5.64 -13.79
N SER A 47 -14.47 4.86 -14.07
CA SER A 47 -15.07 4.78 -15.41
C SER A 47 -15.69 6.10 -15.89
N THR A 48 -16.06 6.99 -14.98
CA THR A 48 -16.62 8.31 -15.34
C THR A 48 -15.53 9.38 -15.41
N LEU A 49 -14.64 9.41 -14.41
CA LEU A 49 -13.64 10.45 -14.23
C LEU A 49 -12.55 10.37 -15.29
N LEU A 50 -12.00 9.17 -15.55
CA LEU A 50 -10.85 9.08 -16.46
C LEU A 50 -11.18 9.56 -17.87
N PRO A 51 -12.29 9.14 -18.53
CA PRO A 51 -12.63 9.68 -19.84
C PRO A 51 -12.95 11.17 -19.81
N ARG A 52 -13.64 11.65 -18.76
CA ARG A 52 -14.00 13.07 -18.61
C ARG A 52 -12.76 13.97 -18.56
N GLU A 53 -11.71 13.52 -17.89
CA GLU A 53 -10.45 14.25 -17.75
C GLU A 53 -9.42 13.90 -18.85
N GLY A 54 -9.77 13.04 -19.82
CA GLY A 54 -8.85 12.61 -20.89
C GLY A 54 -7.72 11.69 -20.42
N LEU A 55 -7.93 10.96 -19.32
CA LEU A 55 -6.97 10.06 -18.67
C LEU A 55 -7.26 8.57 -18.92
N ASP A 56 -8.21 8.23 -19.79
CA ASP A 56 -8.62 6.84 -20.08
C ASP A 56 -7.58 6.04 -20.89
N LYS A 57 -6.58 6.72 -21.46
CA LYS A 57 -5.52 6.12 -22.28
C LYS A 57 -4.17 6.02 -21.56
N VAL A 58 -4.07 6.51 -20.34
CA VAL A 58 -2.83 6.45 -19.54
C VAL A 58 -2.92 5.33 -18.50
N PRO A 59 -1.79 4.75 -18.05
CA PRO A 59 -1.81 3.70 -17.04
C PRO A 59 -2.41 4.20 -15.72
N LEU A 60 -3.34 3.43 -15.17
CA LEU A 60 -3.94 3.67 -13.87
C LEU A 60 -3.18 2.90 -12.79
N TYR A 61 -2.63 3.58 -11.79
CA TYR A 61 -1.96 2.96 -10.64
C TYR A 61 -2.83 3.08 -9.38
N GLY A 62 -2.78 2.06 -8.52
CA GLY A 62 -3.49 2.05 -7.25
C GLY A 62 -2.54 2.17 -6.07
N MET A 63 -2.87 3.02 -5.09
CA MET A 63 -2.13 3.12 -3.83
C MET A 63 -3.13 3.22 -2.67
N GLY A 64 -2.88 2.48 -1.60
CA GLY A 64 -3.65 2.59 -0.37
C GLY A 64 -2.83 2.19 0.84
N ALA A 65 -3.24 2.67 2.02
CA ALA A 65 -2.60 2.33 3.29
C ALA A 65 -3.61 1.75 4.28
N SER A 66 -3.20 0.73 5.05
CA SER A 66 -4.02 0.00 6.03
C SER A 66 -5.33 -0.47 5.39
N SER A 67 -6.51 -0.06 5.87
CA SER A 67 -7.79 -0.41 5.22
C SER A 67 -7.85 0.01 3.73
N GLY A 68 -7.18 1.10 3.34
CA GLY A 68 -7.02 1.49 1.94
C GLY A 68 -6.10 0.55 1.16
N GLY A 69 -5.09 -0.02 1.82
CA GLY A 69 -4.19 -1.04 1.24
C GLY A 69 -4.94 -2.33 0.93
N ALA A 70 -5.75 -2.81 1.89
CA ALA A 70 -6.66 -3.93 1.65
C ALA A 70 -7.65 -3.60 0.51
N PHE A 71 -8.22 -2.39 0.52
CA PHE A 71 -9.16 -1.96 -0.51
C PHE A 71 -8.57 -1.98 -1.92
N VAL A 72 -7.35 -1.47 -2.14
CA VAL A 72 -6.78 -1.46 -3.50
C VAL A 72 -6.49 -2.87 -4.03
N LEU A 73 -6.14 -3.81 -3.15
CA LEU A 73 -6.01 -5.23 -3.51
C LEU A 73 -7.38 -5.81 -3.91
N VAL A 74 -8.42 -5.59 -3.11
CA VAL A 74 -9.78 -6.06 -3.39
C VAL A 74 -10.38 -5.40 -4.64
N ALA A 75 -10.13 -4.12 -4.86
CA ALA A 75 -10.58 -3.39 -6.05
C ALA A 75 -9.96 -3.96 -7.34
N ALA A 76 -8.70 -4.40 -7.27
CA ALA A 76 -8.02 -5.09 -8.35
C ALA A 76 -8.52 -6.52 -8.57
N MET A 77 -9.00 -7.22 -7.53
CA MET A 77 -9.72 -8.49 -7.73
C MET A 77 -11.13 -8.29 -8.29
N GLY A 78 -11.70 -7.11 -8.06
CA GLY A 78 -13.05 -6.76 -8.46
C GLY A 78 -13.14 -6.45 -9.95
N SER A 79 -12.92 -5.19 -10.32
CA SER A 79 -13.16 -4.68 -11.68
C SER A 79 -12.30 -3.48 -12.05
N VAL A 80 -11.48 -2.97 -11.13
CA VAL A 80 -10.64 -1.82 -11.44
C VAL A 80 -9.33 -2.35 -12.00
N LYS A 81 -9.08 -2.05 -13.28
CA LYS A 81 -7.88 -2.51 -13.99
C LYS A 81 -6.73 -1.54 -13.71
N PHE A 82 -5.84 -1.96 -12.82
CA PHE A 82 -4.62 -1.23 -12.51
C PHE A 82 -3.44 -1.75 -13.34
N ALA A 83 -2.51 -0.86 -13.69
CA ALA A 83 -1.22 -1.19 -14.28
C ALA A 83 -0.24 -1.71 -13.21
N ALA A 84 -0.31 -1.17 -11.99
CA ALA A 84 0.39 -1.67 -10.80
C ALA A 84 -0.25 -1.14 -9.52
N LEU A 85 0.05 -1.79 -8.39
CA LEU A 85 -0.46 -1.45 -7.06
C LEU A 85 0.67 -1.20 -6.05
N CYS A 86 0.39 -0.35 -5.07
CA CYS A 86 1.14 -0.24 -3.83
C CYS A 86 0.18 -0.39 -2.64
N SER A 87 0.36 -1.46 -1.85
CA SER A 87 -0.34 -1.65 -0.58
C SER A 87 0.62 -1.34 0.56
N GLN A 88 0.35 -0.24 1.27
CA GLN A 88 1.08 0.09 2.49
C GLN A 88 0.40 -0.50 3.72
N ILE A 89 1.22 -1.03 4.63
CA ILE A 89 0.85 -1.55 5.96
C ILE A 89 -0.37 -2.46 5.93
N MET A 90 -0.52 -3.24 4.85
CA MET A 90 -1.60 -4.18 4.67
C MET A 90 -1.28 -5.17 3.55
N ALA A 91 -1.87 -6.36 3.65
CA ALA A 91 -1.92 -7.38 2.60
C ALA A 91 -3.30 -8.08 2.63
N ALA A 92 -3.58 -8.92 1.63
CA ALA A 92 -4.80 -9.72 1.60
C ALA A 92 -4.60 -11.03 2.40
N PRO A 93 -5.67 -11.62 2.96
CA PRO A 93 -5.60 -13.01 3.41
C PRO A 93 -5.14 -13.93 2.26
N GLU A 94 -4.21 -14.85 2.53
CA GLU A 94 -3.59 -15.71 1.51
C GLU A 94 -4.64 -16.45 0.67
N GLN A 95 -5.63 -17.06 1.33
CA GLN A 95 -6.70 -17.81 0.67
C GLN A 95 -7.47 -16.94 -0.34
N LEU A 96 -7.81 -15.71 0.03
CA LEU A 96 -8.55 -14.80 -0.86
C LEU A 96 -7.76 -14.50 -2.14
N LEU A 97 -6.47 -14.22 -2.00
CA LEU A 97 -5.61 -13.94 -3.14
C LEU A 97 -5.35 -15.20 -3.98
N GLY A 98 -5.08 -16.32 -3.33
CA GLY A 98 -4.85 -17.62 -3.98
C GLY A 98 -6.04 -18.07 -4.82
N ASP A 99 -7.25 -18.02 -4.26
CA ASP A 99 -8.49 -18.39 -4.94
C ASP A 99 -8.74 -17.50 -6.17
N TYR A 100 -8.50 -16.19 -6.06
CA TYR A 100 -8.62 -15.27 -7.19
C TYR A 100 -7.64 -15.60 -8.32
N LEU A 101 -6.36 -15.83 -7.99
CA LEU A 101 -5.33 -16.13 -8.99
C LEU A 101 -5.58 -17.47 -9.68
N ALA A 102 -5.99 -18.50 -8.94
CA ALA A 102 -6.39 -19.78 -9.51
C ALA A 102 -7.57 -19.62 -10.50
N HIS A 103 -8.52 -18.74 -10.18
CA HIS A 103 -9.62 -18.44 -11.09
C HIS A 103 -9.14 -17.75 -12.38
N CYS A 104 -8.24 -16.77 -12.27
CA CYS A 104 -7.66 -16.10 -13.44
C CYS A 104 -6.91 -17.07 -14.37
N GLU A 105 -6.16 -18.02 -13.82
CA GLU A 105 -5.49 -19.09 -14.57
C GLU A 105 -6.50 -20.00 -15.28
N GLY A 106 -7.54 -20.43 -14.56
CA GLY A 106 -8.62 -21.24 -15.13
C GLY A 106 -9.33 -20.55 -16.29
N ALA A 107 -9.66 -19.26 -16.11
CA ALA A 107 -10.32 -18.45 -17.13
C ALA A 107 -9.43 -18.26 -18.38
N ALA A 108 -8.13 -18.03 -18.18
CA ALA A 108 -7.16 -17.92 -19.28
C ALA A 108 -7.05 -19.24 -20.07
N LYS A 109 -6.99 -20.37 -19.37
CA LYS A 109 -6.94 -21.71 -19.99
C LYS A 109 -8.22 -22.02 -20.77
N ALA A 110 -9.39 -21.80 -20.17
CA ALA A 110 -10.67 -22.01 -20.84
C ALA A 110 -10.79 -21.17 -22.12
N LYS A 111 -10.37 -19.90 -22.07
CA LYS A 111 -10.32 -19.00 -23.23
C LYS A 111 -9.38 -19.53 -24.33
N ALA A 112 -8.19 -20.01 -23.97
CA ALA A 112 -7.25 -20.60 -24.93
C ALA A 112 -7.78 -21.87 -25.60
N GLU A 113 -8.61 -22.65 -24.88
CA GLU A 113 -9.25 -23.86 -25.39
C GLU A 113 -10.59 -23.60 -26.12
N GLY A 114 -11.03 -22.33 -26.22
CA GLY A 114 -12.33 -21.98 -26.81
C GLY A 114 -13.53 -22.49 -26.01
N LYS A 115 -13.35 -22.80 -24.72
CA LYS A 115 -14.39 -23.32 -23.83
C LYS A 115 -14.99 -22.21 -22.97
N PRO A 116 -16.28 -22.31 -22.61
CA PRO A 116 -16.83 -21.46 -21.56
C PRO A 116 -16.12 -21.76 -20.23
N HIS A 117 -15.69 -20.71 -19.54
CA HIS A 117 -15.16 -20.84 -18.18
C HIS A 117 -16.33 -20.97 -17.21
N THR A 118 -16.53 -22.16 -16.64
CA THR A 118 -17.43 -22.35 -15.49
C THR A 118 -16.62 -22.14 -14.22
N ALA A 119 -17.07 -21.25 -13.34
CA ALA A 119 -16.43 -21.02 -12.05
C ALA A 119 -16.21 -22.35 -11.29
N GLN A 120 -15.07 -22.50 -10.61
CA GLN A 120 -14.78 -23.69 -9.79
C GLN A 120 -15.86 -23.89 -8.70
N ALA A 121 -16.02 -25.15 -8.27
CA ALA A 121 -16.91 -25.54 -7.18
C ALA A 121 -16.66 -24.66 -5.95
N GLY A 122 -17.71 -23.96 -5.48
CA GLY A 122 -17.63 -22.96 -4.41
C GLY A 122 -17.82 -21.50 -4.85
N LEU A 123 -17.76 -21.22 -6.16
CA LEU A 123 -18.11 -19.93 -6.79
C LEU A 123 -19.29 -20.07 -7.78
N GLU A 124 -20.07 -21.14 -7.62
CA GLU A 124 -21.23 -21.48 -8.43
C GLU A 124 -22.29 -20.36 -8.31
N GLY A 125 -22.42 -19.55 -9.37
CA GLY A 125 -23.29 -18.38 -9.41
C GLY A 125 -22.63 -17.13 -9.99
N ASP A 126 -21.28 -17.07 -10.04
CA ASP A 126 -20.54 -15.89 -10.49
C ASP A 126 -20.21 -15.86 -12.00
N THR A 127 -21.16 -16.22 -12.87
CA THR A 127 -20.91 -16.28 -14.31
C THR A 127 -20.83 -14.91 -14.99
N LYS A 128 -21.00 -13.81 -14.24
CA LYS A 128 -20.99 -12.43 -14.75
C LYS A 128 -19.74 -11.65 -14.38
N ARG A 129 -18.89 -12.16 -13.49
CA ARG A 129 -17.68 -11.46 -13.08
C ARG A 129 -16.62 -11.51 -14.16
N GLU A 130 -16.15 -10.33 -14.53
CA GLU A 130 -14.99 -10.18 -15.40
C GLU A 130 -13.73 -10.39 -14.58
N TYR A 131 -13.04 -11.51 -14.83
CA TYR A 131 -11.72 -11.78 -14.26
C TYR A 131 -10.65 -11.22 -15.19
N HIS A 132 -9.66 -10.54 -14.61
CA HIS A 132 -8.52 -10.01 -15.34
C HIS A 132 -7.23 -10.38 -14.61
N PRO A 133 -6.07 -10.37 -15.29
CA PRO A 133 -4.80 -10.60 -14.64
C PRO A 133 -4.63 -9.67 -13.43
N PHE A 134 -4.13 -10.23 -12.33
CA PHE A 134 -3.81 -9.44 -11.15
C PHE A 134 -2.57 -8.58 -11.43
N PRO A 135 -2.58 -7.30 -11.05
CA PRO A 135 -1.50 -6.38 -11.42
C PRO A 135 -0.21 -6.62 -10.60
N PRO A 136 0.96 -6.24 -11.16
CA PRO A 136 2.18 -6.12 -10.38
C PRO A 136 1.97 -5.33 -9.09
N THR A 137 2.46 -5.85 -7.97
CA THR A 137 2.14 -5.29 -6.65
C THR A 137 3.39 -5.06 -5.80
N LEU A 138 3.53 -3.85 -5.29
CA LEU A 138 4.49 -3.47 -4.27
C LEU A 138 3.80 -3.49 -2.91
N PHE A 139 4.42 -4.15 -1.93
CA PHE A 139 4.04 -4.07 -0.53
C PHE A 139 5.06 -3.24 0.23
N VAL A 140 4.58 -2.25 0.98
CA VAL A 140 5.40 -1.49 1.93
C VAL A 140 4.85 -1.79 3.32
N HIS A 141 5.65 -2.36 4.21
CA HIS A 141 5.17 -2.71 5.55
C HIS A 141 6.29 -2.60 6.57
N MET A 142 5.93 -2.73 7.84
CA MET A 142 6.87 -2.57 8.92
C MET A 142 7.00 -3.91 9.65
N PRO A 143 8.20 -4.49 9.78
CA PRO A 143 8.37 -5.81 10.38
C PRO A 143 7.90 -5.94 11.83
N ARG A 144 7.76 -4.82 12.57
CA ARG A 144 7.25 -4.85 13.95
C ARG A 144 5.75 -5.19 14.02
N ASP A 145 4.98 -4.91 12.96
CA ASP A 145 3.66 -5.51 12.80
C ASP A 145 3.81 -6.92 12.21
N GLY A 146 4.01 -7.88 13.11
CA GLY A 146 4.24 -9.28 12.75
C GLY A 146 3.07 -9.94 12.00
N TYR A 147 1.84 -9.48 12.22
CA TYR A 147 0.67 -9.99 11.51
C TYR A 147 0.72 -9.55 10.04
N THR A 148 0.83 -8.25 9.79
CA THR A 148 0.91 -7.73 8.41
C THR A 148 2.17 -8.23 7.71
N ALA A 149 3.32 -8.29 8.40
CA ALA A 149 4.55 -8.80 7.82
C ALA A 149 4.42 -10.27 7.36
N THR A 150 3.64 -11.07 8.09
CA THR A 150 3.37 -12.47 7.70
C THR A 150 2.51 -12.53 6.45
N LEU A 151 1.39 -11.79 6.42
CA LEU A 151 0.53 -11.73 5.24
C LEU A 151 1.25 -11.19 4.00
N VAL A 152 2.10 -10.16 4.15
CA VAL A 152 2.90 -9.62 3.05
C VAL A 152 3.83 -10.69 2.47
N ARG A 153 4.53 -11.44 3.32
CA ARG A 153 5.41 -12.53 2.88
C ARG A 153 4.65 -13.57 2.06
N GLU A 154 3.51 -14.02 2.57
CA GLU A 154 2.64 -15.00 1.91
C GLU A 154 2.10 -14.48 0.57
N ASN A 155 1.66 -13.21 0.54
CA ASN A 155 1.15 -12.58 -0.68
C ASN A 155 2.24 -12.42 -1.75
N VAL A 156 3.44 -11.96 -1.35
CA VAL A 156 4.58 -11.83 -2.27
C VAL A 156 4.97 -13.17 -2.85
N GLN A 157 5.01 -14.22 -2.03
CA GLN A 157 5.32 -15.57 -2.48
C GLN A 157 4.24 -16.09 -3.45
N THR A 158 2.97 -16.01 -3.05
CA THR A 158 1.81 -16.41 -3.85
C THR A 158 1.80 -15.73 -5.23
N LEU A 159 2.03 -14.42 -5.29
CA LEU A 159 2.08 -13.68 -6.55
C LEU A 159 3.22 -14.16 -7.45
N LYS A 160 4.42 -14.34 -6.88
CA LYS A 160 5.59 -14.80 -7.63
C LYS A 160 5.39 -16.22 -8.18
N ASP A 161 4.83 -17.12 -7.38
CA ASP A 161 4.52 -18.50 -7.80
C ASP A 161 3.51 -18.54 -8.95
N LYS A 162 2.64 -17.52 -9.02
CA LYS A 162 1.65 -17.31 -10.10
C LYS A 162 2.18 -16.43 -11.24
N GLY A 163 3.48 -16.14 -11.26
CA GLY A 163 4.13 -15.35 -12.32
C GLY A 163 3.76 -13.86 -12.32
N VAL A 164 3.14 -13.35 -11.25
CA VAL A 164 2.82 -11.93 -11.08
C VAL A 164 3.99 -11.25 -10.38
N ALA A 165 4.49 -10.14 -10.96
CA ALA A 165 5.59 -9.38 -10.39
C ALA A 165 5.21 -8.79 -9.02
N ALA A 166 5.97 -9.15 -7.98
CA ALA A 166 5.75 -8.65 -6.64
C ALA A 166 7.06 -8.23 -5.96
N LYS A 167 7.01 -7.11 -5.23
CA LYS A 167 8.15 -6.56 -4.47
C LYS A 167 7.70 -6.20 -3.05
N GLU A 168 8.63 -6.28 -2.12
CA GLU A 168 8.47 -5.89 -0.72
C GLU A 168 9.47 -4.79 -0.37
N ILE A 169 9.02 -3.80 0.40
CA ILE A 169 9.87 -2.85 1.13
C ILE A 169 9.53 -2.97 2.61
N ALA A 170 10.45 -3.54 3.37
CA ALA A 170 10.36 -3.63 4.82
C ALA A 170 10.99 -2.38 5.45
N VAL A 171 10.17 -1.54 6.07
CA VAL A 171 10.63 -0.33 6.76
C VAL A 171 10.94 -0.66 8.21
N SER A 172 12.21 -0.52 8.59
CA SER A 172 12.65 -0.75 9.95
C SER A 172 12.46 0.49 10.83
N ALA A 173 12.43 0.27 12.15
CA ALA A 173 12.49 1.35 13.11
C ALA A 173 13.76 2.18 12.91
N THR A 174 13.67 3.45 13.25
CA THR A 174 14.79 4.40 13.15
C THR A 174 15.03 5.06 14.50
N PRO A 175 16.28 5.40 14.82
CA PRO A 175 16.60 6.00 16.11
C PRO A 175 16.08 7.43 16.17
N LEU A 176 15.52 7.79 17.32
CA LEU A 176 15.36 9.19 17.70
C LEU A 176 16.75 9.81 17.85
N THR A 177 17.02 10.91 17.15
CA THR A 177 18.25 11.69 17.33
C THR A 177 17.95 12.94 18.16
N PRO A 178 18.98 13.58 18.75
CA PRO A 178 18.75 14.75 19.59
C PRO A 178 18.10 15.94 18.88
N THR A 179 18.25 16.05 17.55
CA THR A 179 17.66 17.14 16.75
C THR A 179 16.40 16.75 15.98
N TYR A 180 16.05 15.46 15.94
CA TYR A 180 14.99 14.93 15.09
C TYR A 180 13.65 15.67 15.28
N LEU A 181 13.18 15.81 16.51
CA LEU A 181 11.89 16.45 16.79
C LEU A 181 11.91 17.94 16.45
N ALA A 182 13.05 18.60 16.61
CA ALA A 182 13.21 19.97 16.17
C ALA A 182 13.24 20.12 14.64
N GLU A 183 13.53 19.06 13.89
CA GLU A 183 13.52 19.07 12.42
C GLU A 183 12.13 18.77 11.87
N THR A 184 11.42 17.84 12.48
CA THR A 184 10.14 17.32 11.97
C THR A 184 8.91 18.00 12.57
N CYS A 185 8.97 18.47 13.81
CA CYS A 185 7.86 19.12 14.49
C CYS A 185 7.95 20.67 14.49
N ARG A 186 8.64 21.30 13.53
CA ARG A 186 8.71 22.77 13.49
C ARG A 186 7.35 23.41 13.22
N PRO A 187 7.06 24.59 13.82
CA PRO A 187 7.89 25.33 14.79
C PRO A 187 7.62 24.95 16.25
N GLU A 188 6.90 23.85 16.51
CA GLU A 188 6.38 23.49 17.83
C GLU A 188 7.46 23.04 18.83
N ILE A 189 8.60 22.55 18.33
CA ILE A 189 9.73 22.06 19.14
C ILE A 189 11.03 22.77 18.70
N SER A 190 11.71 23.42 19.64
CA SER A 190 13.05 24.00 19.43
C SER A 190 14.16 22.94 19.48
N VAL A 191 15.36 23.29 19.02
CA VAL A 191 16.53 22.38 19.08
C VAL A 191 16.87 22.03 20.53
N GLU A 192 16.82 23.01 21.42
CA GLU A 192 17.08 22.85 22.86
C GLU A 192 16.02 21.93 23.51
N GLN A 193 14.75 22.09 23.12
CA GLN A 193 13.67 21.22 23.59
C GLN A 193 13.81 19.79 23.07
N SER A 194 14.14 19.60 21.80
CA SER A 194 14.39 18.27 21.21
C SER A 194 15.53 17.55 21.91
N GLN A 195 16.64 18.24 22.18
CA GLN A 195 17.76 17.68 22.93
C GLN A 195 17.35 17.28 24.35
N ALA A 196 16.61 18.14 25.06
CA ALA A 196 16.15 17.84 26.41
C ALA A 196 15.17 16.64 26.44
N ILE A 197 14.25 16.55 25.47
CA ILE A 197 13.34 15.41 25.30
C ILE A 197 14.13 14.12 25.05
N PHE A 198 15.15 14.15 24.19
CA PHE A 198 15.99 13.01 23.91
C PHE A 198 16.70 12.49 25.17
N GLU A 199 17.30 13.38 25.97
CA GLU A 199 17.97 12.98 27.21
C GLU A 199 16.98 12.46 28.27
N GLU A 200 15.80 13.06 28.40
CA GLU A 200 14.74 12.54 29.28
C GLU A 200 14.25 11.17 28.83
N PHE A 201 14.03 10.97 27.53
CA PHE A 201 13.61 9.67 26.99
C PHE A 201 14.66 8.60 27.27
N LYS A 202 15.94 8.93 27.10
CA LYS A 202 17.05 8.03 27.40
C LYS A 202 17.11 7.72 28.90
N ALA A 203 17.01 8.73 29.76
CA ALA A 203 17.05 8.57 31.21
C ALA A 203 15.88 7.75 31.76
N LYS A 204 14.71 7.82 31.10
CA LYS A 204 13.50 7.05 31.46
C LYS A 204 13.40 5.70 30.75
N GLY A 205 14.36 5.35 29.90
CA GLY A 205 14.37 4.08 29.16
C GLY A 205 13.30 3.98 28.06
N LEU A 206 12.77 5.11 27.59
CA LEU A 206 11.85 5.16 26.44
C LEU A 206 12.59 4.96 25.11
N ILE A 207 13.88 5.29 25.09
CA ILE A 207 14.80 4.96 24.01
C ILE A 207 16.00 4.18 24.56
N ASP A 208 16.56 3.30 23.74
CA ASP A 208 17.74 2.51 24.08
C ASP A 208 19.05 3.28 23.85
N ALA A 209 20.19 2.60 24.02
CA ALA A 209 21.52 3.19 23.80
C ALA A 209 21.77 3.65 22.35
N LYS A 210 21.01 3.12 21.38
CA LYS A 210 21.07 3.50 19.96
C LYS A 210 20.07 4.61 19.61
N GLY A 211 19.20 4.98 20.54
CA GLY A 211 18.12 5.95 20.32
C GLY A 211 16.84 5.31 19.76
N GLU A 212 16.77 3.99 19.62
CA GLU A 212 15.54 3.32 19.19
C GLU A 212 14.51 3.29 20.32
N LEU A 213 13.25 3.48 19.97
CA LEU A 213 12.14 3.35 20.91
C LEU A 213 12.07 1.91 21.45
N THR A 214 11.96 1.79 22.77
CA THR A 214 11.92 0.50 23.49
C THR A 214 10.53 -0.11 23.56
N GLN A 215 9.49 0.70 23.35
CA GLN A 215 8.09 0.32 23.42
C GLN A 215 7.24 1.14 22.45
N ASP A 216 6.06 0.62 22.10
CA ASP A 216 5.14 1.29 21.18
C ASP A 216 4.72 2.66 21.74
N PRO A 217 4.98 3.78 21.03
CA PRO A 217 4.63 5.13 21.47
C PRO A 217 3.12 5.37 21.65
N ARG A 218 2.25 4.51 21.12
CA ARG A 218 0.80 4.52 21.41
C ARG A 218 0.48 3.96 22.80
N ALA A 219 1.29 3.04 23.32
CA ALA A 219 1.13 2.44 24.64
C ALA A 219 2.04 3.09 25.71
N ALA A 220 3.09 3.79 25.28
CA ALA A 220 4.09 4.40 26.14
C ALA A 220 3.59 5.67 26.88
N ASN A 221 4.13 5.89 28.08
CA ASN A 221 3.84 7.07 28.92
C ASN A 221 4.71 8.30 28.58
N TRP A 222 5.22 8.42 27.35
CA TRP A 222 6.14 9.50 26.97
C TRP A 222 5.54 10.90 27.19
N ARG A 223 4.22 11.03 27.15
CA ARG A 223 3.51 12.29 27.43
C ARG A 223 3.74 12.76 28.86
N ASP A 224 3.72 11.84 29.83
CA ASP A 224 3.99 12.15 31.23
C ASP A 224 5.45 12.53 31.42
N VAL A 225 6.37 11.83 30.75
CA VAL A 225 7.80 12.17 30.78
C VAL A 225 8.06 13.60 30.31
N ILE A 226 7.41 14.02 29.22
CA ILE A 226 7.52 15.39 28.71
C ILE A 226 6.86 16.41 29.65
N THR A 227 5.60 16.18 30.03
CA THR A 227 4.82 17.16 30.81
C THR A 227 5.30 17.36 32.24
N GLN A 228 5.95 16.35 32.82
CA GLN A 228 6.45 16.39 34.20
C GLN A 228 7.95 16.70 34.28
N SER A 229 8.64 16.80 33.13
CA SER A 229 10.07 17.14 33.13
C SER A 229 10.30 18.57 33.62
N LYS A 230 11.31 18.73 34.46
CA LYS A 230 11.83 20.04 34.90
C LYS A 230 13.01 20.51 34.07
N THR A 231 13.51 19.68 33.16
CA THR A 231 14.73 19.92 32.39
C THR A 231 14.43 20.45 30.98
N ILE A 232 13.24 20.16 30.45
CA ILE A 232 12.83 20.65 29.14
C ILE A 232 12.55 22.17 29.23
N PRO A 233 13.25 23.00 28.44
CA PRO A 233 13.15 24.46 28.56
C PRO A 233 11.84 25.02 27.99
N GLY A 234 11.33 26.06 28.65
CA GLY A 234 10.18 26.85 28.20
C GLY A 234 8.84 26.14 28.37
N ASN A 235 7.78 26.79 27.87
CA ASN A 235 6.46 26.16 27.78
C ASN A 235 6.37 25.38 26.47
N LEU A 236 6.21 24.06 26.57
CA LEU A 236 5.93 23.22 25.41
C LEU A 236 4.52 23.53 24.90
N HIS A 237 4.44 24.30 23.82
CA HIS A 237 3.18 24.53 23.09
C HIS A 237 2.85 23.36 22.17
N ILE A 238 3.14 22.13 22.61
CA ILE A 238 2.88 20.92 21.84
C ILE A 238 1.44 20.50 22.10
N ARG A 239 0.71 20.21 21.03
CA ARG A 239 -0.53 19.43 21.14
C ARG A 239 -0.15 18.06 21.71
N MET A 240 -0.86 17.54 22.71
CA MET A 240 -0.57 16.21 23.29
C MET A 240 -1.62 15.15 22.92
N GLN A 241 -2.45 15.46 21.93
CA GLN A 241 -3.54 14.61 21.49
C GLN A 241 -3.00 13.48 20.59
N PRO A 242 -3.39 12.21 20.86
CA PRO A 242 -3.19 11.13 19.89
C PRO A 242 -3.73 11.51 18.52
N ASP A 243 -3.02 11.11 17.46
CA ASP A 243 -3.41 11.32 16.05
C ASP A 243 -3.61 12.80 15.64
N ALA A 244 -3.06 13.74 16.42
CA ALA A 244 -3.15 15.18 16.14
C ALA A 244 -1.90 15.98 16.57
N SER A 245 -0.93 15.35 17.23
CA SER A 245 0.34 16.00 17.57
C SER A 245 1.49 15.52 16.71
N GLY A 246 2.30 16.49 16.22
CA GLY A 246 3.46 16.18 15.39
C GLY A 246 4.38 15.18 16.08
N ILE A 247 4.68 15.37 17.37
CA ILE A 247 5.51 14.41 18.11
C ILE A 247 4.89 13.00 18.19
N SER A 248 3.57 12.84 18.30
CA SER A 248 2.96 11.50 18.30
C SER A 248 3.18 10.79 16.98
N GLU A 249 2.92 11.49 15.87
CA GLU A 249 3.09 10.97 14.51
C GLU A 249 4.54 10.58 14.24
N GLU A 250 5.47 11.46 14.64
CA GLU A 250 6.89 11.28 14.47
C GLU A 250 7.44 10.12 15.30
N LEU A 251 7.01 9.96 16.56
CA LEU A 251 7.39 8.79 17.34
C LEU A 251 6.83 7.48 16.75
N ASN A 252 5.60 7.49 16.23
CA ASN A 252 5.03 6.32 15.56
C ASN A 252 5.81 5.95 14.28
N LEU A 253 6.29 6.94 13.52
CA LEU A 253 7.16 6.74 12.36
C LEU A 253 8.50 6.10 12.77
N LEU A 254 9.15 6.62 13.81
CA LEU A 254 10.39 6.06 14.35
C LEU A 254 10.21 4.62 14.84
N TRP A 255 9.06 4.33 15.49
CA TRP A 255 8.73 2.98 15.95
C TRP A 255 8.54 2.00 14.79
N ALA A 256 8.02 2.46 13.64
CA ALA A 256 7.70 1.63 12.49
C ALA A 256 6.87 0.39 12.88
N GLY A 257 5.75 0.63 13.58
CA GLY A 257 4.81 -0.42 13.98
C GLY A 257 3.80 -0.72 12.89
N HIS A 258 2.91 0.22 12.60
CA HIS A 258 1.86 0.12 11.59
C HIS A 258 1.53 1.54 11.10
N GLU A 259 2.46 2.16 10.38
CA GLU A 259 2.42 3.61 10.09
C GLU A 259 2.44 3.93 8.60
N ILE A 260 1.72 4.97 8.19
CA ILE A 260 1.76 5.44 6.80
C ILE A 260 3.11 6.12 6.56
N ILE A 261 3.79 5.78 5.46
CA ILE A 261 5.14 6.28 5.20
C ILE A 261 5.29 6.89 3.81
N SER A 262 5.94 8.05 3.77
CA SER A 262 6.17 8.80 2.53
C SER A 262 7.59 8.65 1.98
N THR A 263 8.55 8.21 2.79
CA THR A 263 9.97 8.10 2.37
C THR A 263 10.19 7.09 1.24
N THR A 264 9.29 6.11 1.09
CA THR A 264 9.32 5.10 0.02
C THR A 264 8.57 5.54 -1.25
N THR A 265 8.11 6.80 -1.33
CA THR A 265 7.35 7.29 -2.49
C THR A 265 8.17 7.22 -3.77
N HIS A 266 9.47 7.53 -3.72
CA HIS A 266 10.35 7.42 -4.87
C HIS A 266 10.47 5.97 -5.35
N ASP A 267 10.74 5.04 -4.45
CA ASP A 267 10.84 3.61 -4.76
C ASP A 267 9.53 3.04 -5.34
N MET A 268 8.39 3.50 -4.83
CA MET A 268 7.08 3.11 -5.34
C MET A 268 6.87 3.56 -6.79
N LEU A 269 7.21 4.82 -7.10
CA LEU A 269 7.06 5.34 -8.46
C LEU A 269 8.07 4.72 -9.42
N ASP A 270 9.32 4.52 -9.00
CA ASP A 270 10.33 3.78 -9.76
C ASP A 270 9.86 2.36 -10.08
N TRP A 271 9.22 1.69 -9.11
CA TRP A 271 8.59 0.38 -9.34
C TRP A 271 7.49 0.44 -10.38
N PHE A 272 6.52 1.36 -10.25
CA PHE A 272 5.43 1.53 -11.22
C PHE A 272 5.94 1.77 -12.65
N GLU A 273 6.92 2.65 -12.81
CA GLU A 273 7.55 2.96 -14.10
C GLU A 273 8.27 1.73 -14.69
N SER A 274 8.96 0.95 -13.85
CA SER A 274 9.68 -0.26 -14.28
C SER A 274 8.75 -1.36 -14.81
N VAL A 275 7.65 -1.64 -14.11
CA VAL A 275 6.71 -2.71 -14.51
C VAL A 275 5.88 -2.30 -15.72
N ALA A 276 5.55 -1.02 -15.88
CA ALA A 276 4.91 -0.51 -17.08
C ALA A 276 5.80 -0.64 -18.32
N THR A 277 7.10 -0.34 -18.17
CA THR A 277 8.09 -0.50 -19.24
C THR A 277 8.24 -1.97 -19.64
N ALA A 278 8.32 -2.88 -18.67
CA ALA A 278 8.39 -4.32 -18.94
C ALA A 278 7.16 -4.84 -19.69
N ALA A 279 5.96 -4.39 -19.31
CA ALA A 279 4.71 -4.76 -19.99
C ALA A 279 4.67 -4.27 -21.45
N ALA A 280 5.13 -3.04 -21.72
CA ALA A 280 5.22 -2.50 -23.07
C ALA A 280 6.26 -3.24 -23.94
N GLY A 281 7.39 -3.64 -23.34
CA GLY A 281 8.41 -4.47 -23.99
C GLY A 281 7.88 -5.86 -24.37
N ALA A 282 7.14 -6.51 -23.49
CA ALA A 282 6.51 -7.80 -23.77
C ALA A 282 5.48 -7.73 -24.91
N ALA A 283 4.66 -6.67 -24.94
CA ALA A 283 3.66 -6.46 -25.99
C ALA A 283 4.29 -6.21 -27.38
N SER A 284 5.44 -5.53 -27.44
CA SER A 284 6.15 -5.24 -28.70
C SER A 284 7.01 -6.41 -29.21
N GLY A 285 7.51 -7.26 -28.32
CA GLY A 285 8.32 -8.45 -28.68
C GLY A 285 7.53 -9.61 -29.26
N GLY A 286 6.24 -9.74 -28.95
CA GLY A 286 5.36 -10.81 -29.44
C GLY A 286 4.96 -10.73 -30.92
N SER A 287 5.29 -9.63 -31.61
CA SER A 287 4.86 -9.40 -33.00
C SER A 287 5.87 -9.82 -34.07
N LYS A 288 7.06 -10.34 -33.72
CA LYS A 288 8.13 -10.67 -34.69
C LYS A 288 8.29 -12.15 -35.07
N ALA A 289 7.38 -13.03 -34.69
CA ALA A 289 7.47 -14.47 -35.01
C ALA A 289 6.37 -14.96 -35.97
N SER A 290 6.27 -14.41 -37.18
CA SER A 290 5.53 -15.05 -38.30
C SER A 290 5.81 -14.40 -39.67
N ALA A 291 7.07 -14.30 -40.09
CA ALA A 291 7.36 -14.03 -41.51
C ALA A 291 8.73 -14.61 -41.88
N GLY A 292 8.75 -15.86 -42.37
CA GLY A 292 9.99 -16.43 -42.88
C GLY A 292 9.97 -17.93 -43.13
N ALA A 293 9.00 -18.45 -43.88
CA ALA A 293 9.14 -19.76 -44.54
C ALA A 293 8.12 -19.93 -45.67
N ALA A 294 8.38 -19.33 -46.84
CA ALA A 294 7.80 -19.77 -48.11
C ALA A 294 8.57 -19.16 -49.29
N ALA A 295 9.71 -19.75 -49.65
CA ALA A 295 10.27 -19.66 -51.00
C ALA A 295 11.22 -20.83 -51.23
N GLY A 296 10.76 -21.86 -51.95
CA GLY A 296 11.59 -23.01 -52.30
C GLY A 296 10.77 -24.20 -52.81
N GLY A 297 10.23 -24.08 -54.03
CA GLY A 297 9.60 -25.19 -54.75
C GLY A 297 9.85 -25.02 -56.24
N ARG A 298 10.55 -25.99 -56.82
CA ARG A 298 11.00 -26.07 -58.22
C ARG A 298 9.85 -26.20 -59.21
#